data_AF-A0A401QEP6-F1
#
_entry.id   AF-A0A401QEP6-F1
#
_cell.length_a   1.000
_cell.length_b   1.000
_cell.length_c   1.000
_cell.angle_alpha   90.00
_cell.angle_beta   90.00
_cell.angle_gamma   90.00
#
_symmetry.space_group_name_H-M   'P 1'
#
loop_
_entity.id
_entity.type
_entity.pdbx_description
1 polymer ?
#
loop_
_entity_poly.entity_id
_entity_poly.type
_entity_poly.pdbx_seq_one_letter_code
_entity_poly.pdbx_strand_id
1 'polypeptide(L)'
;LKLHLQSTDYGSFLSNETAPLTVSIIDDKLKQKLLVEFVYLRNHSLQPLTTFLDYITYSYMIDNVILLITGTLRQRPISELLPKCHPLGSFEQMEAVHIAQTPAELYNAILVDTPL
;
A
#
# COMPACT_ATOMS: atom_id res chain seq x y z
N LEU A 1 -0.83 -3.19 26.58
CA LEU A 1 -0.45 -3.31 25.14
C LEU A 1 0.50 -2.20 24.71
N LYS A 2 0.10 -0.91 24.76
CA LYS A 2 0.93 0.23 24.36
C LYS A 2 2.33 0.25 25.02
N LEU A 3 2.40 0.04 26.34
CA LEU A 3 3.67 -0.04 27.10
C LEU A 3 4.55 -1.24 26.71
N HIS A 4 3.97 -2.40 26.39
CA HIS A 4 4.75 -3.60 26.01
C HIS A 4 5.29 -3.49 24.58
N LEU A 5 4.57 -2.82 23.67
CA LEU A 5 5.08 -2.54 22.32
C LEU A 5 6.14 -1.44 22.35
N GLN A 6 6.00 -0.46 23.24
CA GLN A 6 7.02 0.59 23.45
C GLN A 6 8.36 0.04 23.96
N SER A 7 8.37 -1.08 24.68
CA SER A 7 9.62 -1.74 25.11
C SER A 7 10.29 -2.58 24.01
N THR A 8 9.72 -2.64 22.82
CA THR A 8 10.30 -3.34 21.65
C THR A 8 10.79 -2.32 20.61
N ASP A 9 11.38 -2.80 19.51
CA ASP A 9 11.86 -1.96 18.40
C ASP A 9 10.75 -1.12 17.74
N TYR A 10 9.47 -1.39 18.02
CA TYR A 10 8.35 -0.53 17.61
C TYR A 10 8.39 0.86 18.26
N GLY A 11 9.00 1.00 19.45
CA GLY A 11 9.22 2.28 20.11
C GLY A 11 7.95 3.10 20.32
N SER A 12 8.06 4.42 20.17
CA SER A 12 6.99 5.40 20.42
C SER A 12 6.03 5.61 19.23
N PHE A 13 5.86 4.63 18.35
CA PHE A 13 5.05 4.79 17.12
C PHE A 13 3.56 5.12 17.37
N LEU A 14 3.04 4.82 18.56
CA LEU A 14 1.66 5.12 18.99
C LEU A 14 1.57 6.35 19.91
N SER A 15 2.66 7.09 20.14
CA SER A 15 2.68 8.15 21.15
C SER A 15 1.79 9.35 20.81
N ASN A 16 1.56 9.63 19.53
CA ASN A 16 0.74 10.75 19.07
C ASN A 16 -0.75 10.44 18.97
N GLU A 17 -1.17 9.18 19.15
CA GLU A 17 -2.58 8.78 19.04
C GLU A 17 -3.30 8.98 20.37
N THR A 18 -4.31 9.85 20.36
CA THR A 18 -5.26 10.07 21.47
C THR A 18 -6.31 8.95 21.51
N ALA A 19 -6.76 8.57 22.70
CA ALA A 19 -7.75 7.50 22.87
C ALA A 19 -9.09 7.84 22.18
N PRO A 20 -9.86 6.85 21.66
CA PRO A 20 -9.69 5.40 21.82
C PRO A 20 -8.81 4.74 20.75
N LEU A 21 -7.88 3.90 21.22
CA LEU A 21 -6.95 3.15 20.36
C LEU A 21 -7.66 1.90 19.82
N THR A 22 -8.02 1.91 18.53
CA THR A 22 -8.67 0.78 17.87
C THR A 22 -7.65 -0.16 17.23
N VAL A 23 -8.04 -1.42 16.99
CA VAL A 23 -7.17 -2.41 16.33
C VAL A 23 -6.77 -1.95 14.92
N SER A 24 -7.67 -1.27 14.21
CA SER A 24 -7.39 -0.71 12.88
C SER A 24 -6.23 0.29 12.92
N ILE A 25 -6.25 1.22 13.89
CA ILE A 25 -5.19 2.24 14.03
C ILE A 25 -3.84 1.57 14.31
N ILE A 26 -3.82 0.51 15.11
CA ILE A 26 -2.57 -0.24 15.38
C ILE A 26 -2.06 -0.89 14.08
N ASP A 27 -2.93 -1.58 13.35
CA ASP A 27 -2.58 -2.27 12.10
C ASP A 27 -2.05 -1.28 11.05
N ASP A 28 -2.73 -0.15 10.86
CA ASP A 28 -2.33 0.90 9.92
C ASP A 28 -0.94 1.46 10.29
N LYS A 29 -0.69 1.76 11.56
CA LYS A 29 0.61 2.31 12.00
C LYS A 29 1.75 1.31 11.89
N LEU A 30 1.48 0.02 12.12
CA LEU A 30 2.46 -1.04 11.93
C LEU A 30 2.84 -1.18 10.45
N LYS A 31 1.84 -1.18 9.56
CA LYS A 31 2.06 -1.20 8.10
C LYS A 31 2.83 0.03 7.61
N GLN A 32 2.53 1.21 8.15
CA GLN A 32 3.25 2.44 7.82
C GLN A 32 4.71 2.38 8.26
N LYS A 33 5.01 1.83 9.45
CA LYS A 33 6.41 1.65 9.90
C LYS A 33 7.16 0.71 8.96
N LEU A 34 6.56 -0.44 8.63
CA LEU A 34 7.14 -1.41 7.69
C LEU A 34 7.41 -0.78 6.32
N LEU A 35 6.45 0.00 5.80
CA LEU A 35 6.60 0.71 4.53
C LEU A 35 7.82 1.63 4.52
N VAL A 36 7.97 2.45 5.57
CA VAL A 36 9.09 3.39 5.68
C VAL A 36 10.43 2.66 5.69
N GLU A 37 10.54 1.58 6.45
CA GLU A 37 11.76 0.78 6.52
C GLU A 37 12.06 0.08 5.19
N PHE A 38 11.04 -0.48 4.53
CA PHE A 38 11.19 -1.12 3.23
C PHE A 38 11.62 -0.12 2.15
N VAL A 39 10.98 1.05 2.07
CA VAL A 39 11.33 2.12 1.13
C VAL A 39 12.74 2.63 1.40
N TYR A 40 13.13 2.78 2.67
CA TYR A 40 14.49 3.16 3.02
C TYR A 40 15.52 2.16 2.50
N LEU A 41 15.29 0.87 2.71
CA LEU A 41 16.18 -0.20 2.22
C LEU A 41 16.22 -0.25 0.69
N ARG A 42 15.06 -0.07 0.05
CA ARG A 42 14.94 -0.06 -1.41
C ARG A 42 15.67 1.12 -2.04
N ASN A 43 15.57 2.32 -1.48
CA ASN A 43 16.24 3.53 -1.97
C ASN A 43 17.77 3.47 -1.86
N HIS A 44 18.30 2.69 -0.91
CA HIS A 44 19.74 2.48 -0.72
C HIS A 44 20.25 1.18 -1.37
N SER A 45 19.37 0.42 -2.01
CA SER A 45 19.76 -0.79 -2.72
C SER A 45 20.37 -0.45 -4.09
N LEU A 46 21.36 -1.23 -4.50
CA LEU A 46 21.90 -1.20 -5.86
C LEU A 46 21.45 -2.46 -6.61
N GLN A 47 21.54 -2.44 -7.94
CA GLN A 47 21.33 -3.66 -8.72
C GLN A 47 22.35 -4.74 -8.32
N PRO A 48 21.92 -6.01 -8.19
CA PRO A 48 20.62 -6.59 -8.55
C PRO A 48 19.55 -6.57 -7.44
N LEU A 49 19.91 -6.14 -6.23
CA LEU A 49 19.02 -6.16 -5.06
C LEU A 49 17.80 -5.26 -5.26
N THR A 50 17.95 -4.12 -5.92
CA THR A 50 16.83 -3.25 -6.29
C THR A 50 15.77 -4.01 -7.07
N THR A 51 16.15 -4.73 -8.12
CA THR A 51 15.19 -5.52 -8.92
C THR A 51 14.55 -6.64 -8.10
N PHE A 52 15.30 -7.30 -7.22
CA PHE A 52 14.72 -8.31 -6.33
C PHE A 52 13.65 -7.73 -5.41
N LEU A 53 13.90 -6.56 -4.83
CA LEU A 53 12.92 -5.86 -4.00
C LEU A 53 11.71 -5.39 -4.81
N ASP A 54 11.83 -5.17 -6.14
CA ASP A 54 10.69 -4.80 -7.00
C ASP A 54 9.75 -5.98 -7.12
N TYR A 55 10.29 -7.17 -7.38
CA TYR A 55 9.50 -8.38 -7.47
C TYR A 55 8.71 -8.68 -6.20
N ILE A 56 9.22 -8.30 -5.02
CA ILE A 56 8.47 -8.40 -3.77
C ILE A 56 7.24 -7.48 -3.78
N THR A 57 7.38 -6.25 -4.30
CA THR A 57 6.26 -5.30 -4.37
C THR A 57 5.17 -5.73 -5.35
N TYR A 58 5.52 -6.50 -6.40
CA TYR A 58 4.56 -6.94 -7.43
C TYR A 58 3.44 -7.81 -6.87
N SER A 59 3.71 -8.63 -5.85
CA SER A 59 2.64 -9.40 -5.19
C SER A 59 1.56 -8.48 -4.62
N TYR A 60 1.95 -7.38 -3.96
CA TYR A 60 1.02 -6.41 -3.40
C TYR A 60 0.35 -5.55 -4.48
N MET A 61 1.06 -5.27 -5.58
CA MET A 61 0.48 -4.57 -6.72
C MET A 61 -0.64 -5.40 -7.34
N ILE A 62 -0.44 -6.70 -7.56
CA ILE A 62 -1.46 -7.60 -8.10
C ILE A 62 -2.72 -7.61 -7.22
N ASP A 63 -2.55 -7.74 -5.90
CA ASP A 63 -3.67 -7.70 -4.95
C ASP A 63 -4.44 -6.37 -5.01
N ASN A 64 -3.72 -5.24 -5.09
CA ASN A 64 -4.33 -3.92 -5.22
C ASN A 64 -5.09 -3.77 -6.54
N VAL A 65 -4.55 -4.27 -7.64
CA VAL A 65 -5.19 -4.24 -8.96
C VAL A 65 -6.48 -5.07 -8.96
N ILE A 66 -6.45 -6.27 -8.38
CA ILE A 66 -7.64 -7.11 -8.23
C ILE A 66 -8.69 -6.40 -7.36
N LEU A 67 -8.28 -5.77 -6.26
CA LEU A 67 -9.18 -5.02 -5.39
C LEU A 67 -9.85 -3.86 -6.13
N LEU A 68 -9.08 -3.10 -6.92
CA LEU A 68 -9.59 -1.97 -7.70
C LEU A 68 -10.57 -2.45 -8.79
N ILE A 69 -10.20 -3.46 -9.59
CA ILE A 69 -11.07 -3.99 -10.65
C ILE A 69 -12.38 -4.54 -10.07
N THR A 70 -12.30 -5.35 -9.02
CA THR A 70 -13.49 -5.94 -8.38
C THR A 70 -14.37 -4.89 -7.69
N GLY A 71 -13.77 -3.84 -7.12
CA GLY A 71 -14.49 -2.71 -6.55
C GLY A 71 -15.23 -1.88 -7.60
N THR A 72 -14.56 -1.58 -8.73
CA THR A 72 -15.15 -0.86 -9.87
C THR A 72 -16.27 -1.66 -10.53
N LEU A 73 -16.12 -2.98 -10.67
CA LEU A 73 -17.20 -3.87 -11.16
C LEU A 73 -18.45 -3.82 -10.28
N ARG A 74 -18.28 -3.57 -8.97
CA ARG A 74 -19.37 -3.39 -8.00
C ARG A 74 -19.86 -1.94 -7.90
N GLN A 75 -19.44 -1.08 -8.84
CA GLN A 75 -19.77 0.36 -8.88
C GLN A 75 -19.38 1.11 -7.60
N ARG A 76 -18.32 0.68 -6.90
CA ARG A 76 -17.78 1.44 -5.77
C ARG A 76 -16.85 2.53 -6.28
N PRO A 77 -16.94 3.75 -5.74
CA PRO A 77 -16.04 4.82 -6.12
C PRO A 77 -14.61 4.49 -5.72
N ILE A 78 -13.66 4.80 -6.61
CA ILE A 78 -12.23 4.51 -6.42
C ILE A 78 -11.68 5.21 -5.17
N SER A 79 -12.21 6.38 -4.83
CA SER A 79 -11.87 7.11 -3.59
C SER A 79 -12.13 6.32 -2.31
N GLU A 80 -13.10 5.38 -2.31
CA GLU A 80 -13.35 4.47 -1.18
C GLU A 80 -12.49 3.21 -1.20
N LEU A 81 -11.92 2.88 -2.36
CA LEU A 81 -11.09 1.68 -2.56
C LEU A 81 -9.62 1.97 -2.27
N LEU A 82 -9.11 3.15 -2.64
CA LEU A 82 -7.71 3.54 -2.43
C LEU A 82 -7.23 3.41 -0.98
N PRO A 83 -7.98 3.86 0.05
CA PRO A 83 -7.55 3.70 1.44
C PRO A 83 -7.43 2.24 1.88
N LYS A 84 -7.98 1.29 1.11
CA LYS A 84 -7.95 -0.15 1.40
C LYS A 84 -6.83 -0.87 0.65
N CYS A 85 -6.15 -0.20 -0.27
CA CYS A 85 -4.99 -0.74 -0.97
C CYS A 85 -3.80 -0.89 -0.01
N HIS A 86 -3.01 -1.94 -0.22
CA HIS A 86 -1.78 -2.16 0.52
C HIS A 86 -0.71 -1.14 0.09
N PRO A 87 -0.06 -0.42 1.02
CA PRO A 87 0.84 0.68 0.67
C PRO A 87 2.10 0.23 -0.10
N LEU A 88 2.60 -0.99 0.15
CA LEU A 88 3.73 -1.57 -0.61
C LEU A 88 3.41 -1.83 -2.09
N GLY A 89 2.13 -1.94 -2.45
CA GLY A 89 1.69 -2.12 -3.84
C GLY A 89 1.18 -0.82 -4.46
N SER A 90 1.57 0.34 -3.92
CA SER A 90 1.26 1.64 -4.53
C SER A 90 2.16 1.88 -5.74
N PHE A 91 1.61 2.53 -6.76
CA PHE A 91 2.31 2.86 -8.01
C PHE A 91 1.97 4.29 -8.43
N GLU A 92 2.91 4.95 -9.12
CA GLU A 92 2.80 6.38 -9.49
C GLU A 92 1.53 6.69 -10.30
N GLN A 93 1.06 5.73 -11.10
CA GLN A 93 -0.14 5.88 -11.94
C GLN A 93 -1.46 5.75 -11.17
N MET A 94 -1.45 5.73 -9.83
CA MET A 94 -2.69 5.78 -9.02
C MET A 94 -3.56 7.01 -9.34
N GLU A 95 -2.97 8.12 -9.78
CA GLU A 95 -3.75 9.29 -10.22
C GLU A 95 -4.53 9.01 -11.52
N ALA A 96 -3.95 8.25 -12.46
CA ALA A 96 -4.64 7.86 -13.69
C ALA A 96 -5.82 6.92 -13.42
N VAL A 97 -5.72 6.11 -12.36
CA VAL A 97 -6.79 5.24 -11.88
C VAL A 97 -8.04 6.05 -11.50
N HIS A 98 -7.93 7.29 -11.02
CA HIS A 98 -9.09 8.15 -10.74
C HIS A 98 -9.91 8.54 -11.97
N ILE A 99 -9.32 8.46 -13.16
CA ILE A 99 -9.97 8.87 -14.41
C ILE A 99 -10.73 7.71 -15.05
N ALA A 100 -10.35 6.46 -14.74
CA ALA A 100 -10.97 5.28 -15.31
C ALA A 100 -12.41 5.10 -14.79
N GLN A 101 -13.39 5.10 -15.71
CA GLN A 101 -14.81 4.90 -15.38
C GLN A 101 -15.28 3.49 -15.71
N THR A 102 -14.54 2.78 -16.55
CA THR A 102 -14.82 1.40 -16.91
C THR A 102 -13.75 0.44 -16.39
N PRO A 103 -14.10 -0.82 -16.06
CA PRO A 103 -13.12 -1.85 -15.72
C PRO A 103 -12.08 -2.09 -16.82
N ALA A 104 -12.46 -1.88 -18.09
CA ALA A 104 -11.57 -2.05 -19.24
C ALA A 104 -10.54 -0.90 -19.34
N GLU A 105 -10.95 0.35 -19.12
CA GLU A 105 -10.02 1.48 -19.02
C GLU A 105 -9.08 1.31 -17.84
N LEU A 106 -9.59 0.83 -16.70
CA LEU A 106 -8.77 0.57 -15.52
C LEU A 106 -7.73 -0.53 -15.78
N TYR A 107 -8.15 -1.62 -16.43
CA TYR A 107 -7.25 -2.71 -16.81
C TYR A 107 -6.14 -2.21 -17.75
N ASN A 108 -6.50 -1.42 -18.76
CA ASN A 108 -5.53 -0.86 -19.70
C ASN A 108 -4.60 0.17 -19.05
N ALA A 109 -5.13 1.07 -18.21
CA ALA A 109 -4.33 2.08 -17.52
C ALA A 109 -3.31 1.46 -16.54
N ILE A 110 -3.66 0.32 -15.94
CA ILE A 110 -2.79 -0.37 -15.00
C ILE A 110 -1.77 -1.24 -15.75
N LEU A 111 -2.19 -2.10 -16.68
CA LEU A 111 -1.27 -3.10 -17.27
C LEU A 111 -0.38 -2.57 -18.39
N VAL A 112 -0.69 -1.40 -18.95
CA VAL A 112 0.18 -0.79 -19.97
C VAL A 112 1.35 -0.06 -19.32
N ASP A 113 1.14 0.55 -18.15
CA ASP A 113 2.11 1.47 -17.54
C ASP A 113 2.72 0.95 -16.22
N THR A 114 2.24 -0.18 -15.69
CA THR A 114 2.90 -0.85 -14.54
C THR A 114 3.91 -1.88 -15.03
N PRO A 115 5.00 -2.12 -14.30
CA PRO A 115 6.04 -3.10 -14.69
C PRO A 115 5.61 -4.57 -14.53
N LEU A 116 4.29 -4.83 -14.46
CA LEU A 116 3.69 -6.16 -14.35
C LEU A 116 3.60 -6.88 -15.70
#